data_AF-A0A1B6HME1-F1
#
_entry.id   AF-A0A1B6HME1-F1
#
_cell.length_a   1.000
_cell.length_b   1.000
_cell.length_c   1.000
_cell.angle_alpha   90.00
_cell.angle_beta   90.00
_cell.angle_gamma   90.00
#
_symmetry.space_group_name_H-M   'P 1'
#
loop_
_entity.id
_entity.type
_entity.pdbx_description
1 polymer ?
#
loop_
_entity_poly.entity_id
_entity_poly.type
_entity_poly.pdbx_seq_one_letter_code
_entity_poly.pdbx_strand_id
1 'polypeptide(L)'
;MYDFHYNVVKRRYGDKAQLQYTDTDSLTYHIQTTDLYKDIKDMIDLFDTSDYPQPNRYNMPRVNKKVLGKMKDELNGRIMYEHVGLRSKMYSSRSEGGVIKKSKGVKKTTIENHLTFDDYKQCLFTSGIQYGSMNMIRSFKHDLYSVELKKIVLSPHDDKRYIQDDGIGTLPWGHYSIPVEVMAELEIRSALSTQ
;
A
#
# COMPACT_ATOMS: atom_id res chain seq x y z
N MET A 1 14.11 5.38 6.43
CA MET A 1 13.15 5.37 5.30
C MET A 1 13.30 6.59 4.39
N TYR A 2 13.11 7.82 4.87
CA TYR A 2 13.29 9.01 4.02
C TYR A 2 14.68 9.12 3.41
N ASP A 3 15.72 8.87 4.22
CA ASP A 3 17.10 8.81 3.74
C ASP A 3 17.26 7.80 2.59
N PHE A 4 16.76 6.57 2.76
CA PHE A 4 16.75 5.57 1.71
C PHE A 4 15.99 6.02 0.46
N HIS A 5 14.82 6.66 0.62
CA HIS A 5 14.05 7.16 -0.51
C HIS A 5 14.82 8.24 -1.31
N TYR A 6 15.28 9.29 -0.63
CA TYR A 6 15.88 10.45 -1.30
C TYR A 6 17.34 10.23 -1.70
N ASN A 7 18.16 9.67 -0.80
CA ASN A 7 19.61 9.55 -1.00
C ASN A 7 20.04 8.26 -1.70
N VAL A 8 19.18 7.23 -1.75
CA VAL A 8 19.48 5.95 -2.43
C VAL A 8 18.60 5.78 -3.67
N VAL A 9 17.28 5.65 -3.50
CA VAL A 9 16.37 5.32 -4.62
C VAL A 9 16.28 6.46 -5.63
N LYS A 10 15.97 7.69 -5.19
CA LYS A 10 15.87 8.85 -6.09
C LYS A 10 17.21 9.20 -6.72
N ARG A 11 18.33 9.03 -6.00
CA ARG A 11 19.68 9.26 -6.56
C ARG A 11 20.06 8.24 -7.63
N ARG A 12 19.72 6.96 -7.45
CA ARG A 12 20.08 5.89 -8.40
C ARG A 12 19.17 5.86 -9.63
N TYR A 13 17.87 6.02 -9.45
CA TYR A 13 16.88 5.81 -10.52
C TYR A 13 16.23 7.10 -11.03
N GLY A 14 16.30 8.21 -10.29
CA GLY A 14 15.68 9.48 -10.70
C GLY A 14 14.19 9.32 -10.96
N ASP A 15 13.75 9.66 -12.17
CA ASP A 15 12.34 9.58 -12.60
C ASP A 15 11.90 8.17 -12.99
N LYS A 16 12.85 7.23 -13.12
CA LYS A 16 12.58 5.81 -13.36
C LYS A 16 12.08 5.07 -12.12
N ALA A 17 12.08 5.73 -10.96
CA ALA A 17 11.49 5.20 -9.74
C ALA A 17 10.31 6.06 -9.27
N GLN A 18 9.16 5.41 -9.16
CA GLN A 18 7.93 6.01 -8.64
C GLN A 18 7.53 5.29 -7.35
N LEU A 19 7.30 6.08 -6.29
CA LEU A 19 6.79 5.56 -5.02
C LEU A 19 5.28 5.37 -5.12
N GLN A 20 4.83 4.13 -5.15
CA GLN A 20 3.42 3.78 -5.38
C GLN A 20 2.62 3.76 -4.08
N TYR A 21 3.23 3.32 -2.98
CA TYR A 21 2.54 3.19 -1.70
C TYR A 21 3.52 3.20 -0.52
N THR A 22 3.04 3.67 0.63
CA THR A 22 3.79 3.67 1.90
C THR A 22 2.90 3.27 3.07
N ASP A 23 3.40 2.42 3.95
CA ASP A 23 2.88 2.25 5.31
C ASP A 23 4.02 2.47 6.32
N THR A 24 3.68 2.56 7.60
CA THR A 24 4.53 2.74 8.80
C THR A 24 6.03 2.55 8.59
N ASP A 25 6.44 1.39 8.06
CA ASP A 25 7.82 0.96 7.86
C ASP A 25 8.08 0.30 6.48
N SER A 26 7.19 0.51 5.49
CA SER A 26 7.30 -0.12 4.16
C SER A 26 7.12 0.87 3.01
N LEU A 27 7.83 0.60 1.91
CA LEU A 27 7.79 1.38 0.67
C LEU A 27 7.55 0.42 -0.50
N THR A 28 6.52 0.69 -1.31
CA THR A 28 6.27 -0.03 -2.57
C THR A 28 6.69 0.86 -3.72
N TYR A 29 7.62 0.39 -4.53
CA TYR A 29 8.12 1.12 -5.69
C TYR A 29 7.75 0.45 -7.00
N HIS A 30 7.50 1.27 -8.01
CA HIS A 30 7.61 0.90 -9.41
C HIS A 30 8.95 1.44 -9.92
N ILE A 31 9.89 0.54 -10.24
CA ILE A 31 11.25 0.89 -10.68
C ILE A 31 11.49 0.31 -12.07
N GLN A 32 11.91 1.15 -13.00
CA GLN A 32 12.34 0.76 -14.33
C GLN A 32 13.87 0.65 -14.36
N THR A 33 14.39 -0.58 -14.41
CA THR A 33 15.82 -0.91 -14.49
C THR A 33 16.01 -2.19 -15.31
N THR A 34 17.25 -2.47 -15.72
CA THR A 34 17.59 -3.69 -16.46
C THR A 34 17.46 -4.94 -15.58
N ASP A 35 17.97 -4.88 -14.34
CA ASP A 35 17.89 -5.98 -13.37
C ASP A 35 17.94 -5.43 -11.94
N LEU A 36 16.78 -5.40 -11.29
CA LEU A 36 16.63 -4.89 -9.93
C LEU A 36 17.42 -5.73 -8.91
N TYR A 37 17.54 -7.04 -9.09
CA TYR A 37 18.23 -7.90 -8.13
C TYR A 37 19.74 -7.76 -8.26
N LYS A 38 20.25 -7.45 -9.45
CA LYS A 38 21.63 -7.00 -9.61
C LYS A 38 21.86 -5.66 -8.90
N ASP A 39 20.96 -4.70 -9.05
CA ASP A 39 21.06 -3.42 -8.36
C ASP A 39 21.04 -3.57 -6.82
N ILE A 40 20.21 -4.48 -6.29
CA ILE A 40 20.18 -4.80 -4.86
C ILE A 40 21.51 -5.40 -4.39
N LYS A 41 22.16 -6.26 -5.19
CA LYS A 41 23.48 -6.81 -4.86
C LYS A 41 24.56 -5.73 -4.82
N ASP A 42 24.53 -4.76 -5.73
CA ASP A 42 25.46 -3.63 -5.70
C ASP A 42 25.28 -2.77 -4.43
N MET A 43 24.08 -2.81 -3.84
CA MET A 43 23.71 -2.09 -2.63
C MET A 43 23.52 -3.03 -1.43
N ILE A 44 24.16 -4.21 -1.43
CA ILE A 44 23.87 -5.28 -0.46
C ILE A 44 24.02 -4.83 1.00
N ASP A 45 24.92 -3.89 1.26
CA ASP A 45 25.14 -3.31 2.59
C ASP A 45 23.91 -2.54 3.10
N LEU A 46 22.99 -2.12 2.24
CA LEU A 46 21.75 -1.43 2.61
C LEU A 46 20.58 -2.39 2.85
N PHE A 47 20.72 -3.67 2.49
CA PHE A 47 19.64 -4.64 2.51
C PHE A 47 19.85 -5.78 3.52
N ASP A 48 18.76 -6.20 4.17
CA ASP A 48 18.67 -7.49 4.86
C ASP A 48 18.11 -8.51 3.86
N THR A 49 18.96 -9.44 3.44
CA THR A 49 18.64 -10.54 2.53
C THR A 49 18.69 -11.90 3.23
N SER A 50 18.75 -11.91 4.56
CA SER A 50 18.94 -13.12 5.36
C SER A 50 17.77 -14.11 5.26
N ASP A 51 16.59 -13.66 4.85
CA ASP A 51 15.39 -14.48 4.69
C ASP A 51 15.19 -15.03 3.26
N TYR A 52 16.12 -14.75 2.34
CA TYR A 52 16.08 -15.34 0.99
C TYR A 52 16.22 -16.87 1.04
N PRO A 53 15.48 -17.61 0.18
CA PRO A 53 15.64 -19.05 0.06
C PRO A 53 17.05 -19.43 -0.44
N GLN A 54 17.51 -20.63 -0.12
CA GLN A 54 18.75 -21.20 -0.64
C GLN A 54 18.51 -22.60 -1.22
N PRO A 55 18.87 -22.85 -2.50
CA PRO A 55 19.32 -21.84 -3.48
C PRO A 55 18.18 -20.86 -3.87
N ASN A 56 18.51 -19.70 -4.45
CA ASN A 56 17.54 -18.78 -5.03
C ASN A 56 17.92 -18.40 -6.47
N ARG A 57 16.91 -18.05 -7.28
CA ARG A 57 17.02 -17.70 -8.72
C ARG A 57 18.08 -16.63 -9.01
N TYR A 58 18.34 -15.75 -8.04
CA TYR A 58 19.23 -14.61 -8.24
C TYR A 58 20.60 -14.81 -7.62
N ASN A 59 20.93 -15.95 -7.01
CA ASN A 59 22.16 -16.13 -6.25
C ASN A 59 22.38 -14.98 -5.24
N MET A 60 21.32 -14.58 -4.55
CA MET A 60 21.36 -13.54 -3.52
C MET A 60 22.08 -14.08 -2.28
N PRO A 61 23.14 -13.41 -1.80
CA PRO A 61 23.79 -13.79 -0.54
C PRO A 61 22.84 -13.54 0.64
N ARG A 62 22.94 -14.32 1.71
CA ARG A 62 22.15 -14.13 2.94
C ARG A 62 22.99 -13.37 3.96
N VAL A 63 22.75 -12.07 4.10
CA VAL A 63 23.52 -11.19 5.00
C VAL A 63 22.60 -10.26 5.79
N ASN A 64 23.18 -9.53 6.75
CA ASN A 64 22.54 -8.43 7.49
C ASN A 64 21.29 -8.77 8.32
N LYS A 65 21.17 -10.03 8.76
CA LYS A 65 20.04 -10.52 9.56
C LYS A 65 19.74 -9.63 10.76
N LYS A 66 18.57 -8.97 10.75
CA LYS A 66 18.06 -8.11 11.84
C LYS A 66 19.00 -6.94 12.20
N VAL A 67 19.84 -6.50 11.27
CA VAL A 67 20.65 -5.31 11.47
C VAL A 67 19.77 -4.07 11.31
N LEU A 68 19.84 -3.15 12.27
CA LEU A 68 19.01 -1.94 12.28
C LEU A 68 19.30 -1.05 11.07
N GLY A 69 18.23 -0.44 10.54
CA GLY A 69 18.32 0.51 9.42
C GLY A 69 18.48 -0.12 8.03
N LYS A 70 18.52 -1.45 7.93
CA LYS A 70 18.56 -2.17 6.65
C LYS A 70 17.15 -2.33 6.07
N MET A 71 17.03 -2.24 4.76
CA MET A 71 15.78 -2.46 4.04
C MET A 71 15.64 -3.94 3.70
N LYS A 72 14.44 -4.49 3.77
CA LYS A 72 14.18 -5.88 3.37
C LYS A 72 13.38 -5.92 2.08
N ASP A 73 13.70 -6.87 1.21
CA ASP A 73 12.76 -7.27 0.16
C ASP A 73 11.69 -8.18 0.76
N GLU A 74 10.49 -7.63 0.97
CA GLU A 74 9.35 -8.33 1.57
C GLU A 74 8.92 -9.60 0.79
N LEU A 75 9.23 -9.67 -0.50
CA LEU A 75 8.86 -10.81 -1.34
C LEU A 75 9.98 -11.85 -1.49
N ASN A 76 11.16 -11.61 -0.89
CA ASN A 76 12.31 -12.53 -0.90
C ASN A 76 12.63 -13.08 -2.30
N GLY A 77 12.66 -12.22 -3.32
CA GLY A 77 12.94 -12.60 -4.70
C GLY A 77 11.73 -13.05 -5.53
N ARG A 78 10.52 -13.01 -4.96
CA ARG A 78 9.28 -13.25 -5.72
C ARG A 78 8.87 -11.98 -6.45
N ILE A 79 8.59 -12.09 -7.75
CA ILE A 79 8.18 -10.93 -8.56
C ILE A 79 6.78 -10.47 -8.17
N MET A 80 6.62 -9.16 -7.91
CA MET A 80 5.31 -8.51 -7.86
C MET A 80 4.90 -8.12 -9.27
N TYR A 81 3.74 -8.59 -9.71
CA TYR A 81 3.21 -8.28 -11.04
C TYR A 81 2.37 -7.02 -11.03
N GLU A 82 1.52 -6.88 -10.00
CA GLU A 82 0.51 -5.83 -9.95
C GLU A 82 0.29 -5.38 -8.51
N HIS A 83 0.06 -4.08 -8.35
CA HIS A 83 -0.26 -3.47 -7.07
C HIS A 83 -1.42 -2.49 -7.25
N VAL A 84 -2.37 -2.51 -6.32
CA VAL A 84 -3.51 -1.60 -6.28
C VAL A 84 -3.58 -1.01 -4.87
N GLY A 85 -3.32 0.28 -4.75
CA GLY A 85 -3.52 1.04 -3.52
C GLY A 85 -4.79 1.89 -3.65
N LEU A 86 -5.77 1.66 -2.78
CA LEU A 86 -7.02 2.45 -2.78
C LEU A 86 -6.96 3.59 -1.78
N ARG A 87 -6.47 3.31 -0.57
CA ARG A 87 -6.27 4.29 0.50
C ARG A 87 -5.29 3.78 1.54
N SER A 88 -4.94 4.61 2.51
CA SER A 88 -4.14 4.19 3.66
C SER A 88 -4.68 2.90 4.33
N LYS A 89 -3.84 1.86 4.33
CA LYS A 89 -4.08 0.50 4.84
C LYS A 89 -5.17 -0.28 4.10
N MET A 90 -5.41 0.06 2.84
CA MET A 90 -6.34 -0.65 1.95
C MET A 90 -5.69 -0.83 0.57
N TYR A 91 -5.17 -2.01 0.32
CA TYR A 91 -4.43 -2.31 -0.90
C TYR A 91 -4.43 -3.82 -1.18
N SER A 92 -4.06 -4.16 -2.41
CA SER A 92 -3.87 -5.54 -2.84
C SER A 92 -2.64 -5.64 -3.75
N SER A 93 -1.88 -6.73 -3.62
CA SER A 93 -0.70 -7.00 -4.46
C SER A 93 -0.74 -8.43 -4.97
N ARG A 94 -0.53 -8.61 -6.28
CA ARG A 94 -0.42 -9.92 -6.94
C ARG A 94 1.06 -10.20 -7.23
N SER A 95 1.55 -11.35 -6.80
CA SER A 95 2.95 -11.76 -6.92
C SER A 95 3.09 -13.26 -7.21
N GLU A 96 4.31 -13.72 -7.53
CA GLU A 96 4.64 -15.15 -7.60
C GLU A 96 4.30 -15.90 -6.30
N GLY A 97 4.27 -15.21 -5.16
CA GLY A 97 3.92 -15.76 -3.86
C GLY A 97 2.42 -15.81 -3.55
N GLY A 98 1.56 -15.41 -4.49
CA GLY A 98 0.13 -15.28 -4.31
C GLY A 98 -0.34 -13.82 -4.18
N VAL A 99 -1.57 -13.66 -3.67
CA VAL A 99 -2.23 -12.37 -3.54
C VAL A 99 -2.26 -11.93 -2.07
N ILE A 100 -1.71 -10.75 -1.80
CA ILE A 100 -1.82 -10.07 -0.51
C ILE A 100 -3.01 -9.12 -0.57
N LYS A 101 -3.96 -9.25 0.36
CA LYS A 101 -5.15 -8.39 0.46
C LYS A 101 -5.17 -7.68 1.82
N LYS A 102 -5.38 -6.37 1.84
CA LYS A 102 -5.50 -5.55 3.06
C LYS A 102 -6.69 -4.62 2.94
N SER A 103 -7.53 -4.58 3.97
CA SER A 103 -8.58 -3.60 4.13
C SER A 103 -8.74 -3.22 5.61
N LYS A 104 -8.50 -1.95 5.93
CA LYS A 104 -8.47 -1.47 7.31
C LYS A 104 -9.83 -1.59 7.98
N GLY A 105 -9.86 -2.27 9.13
CA GLY A 105 -11.06 -2.37 9.95
C GLY A 105 -12.11 -3.37 9.44
N VAL A 106 -11.69 -4.26 8.52
CA VAL A 106 -12.42 -5.44 8.07
C VAL A 106 -11.72 -6.69 8.64
N LYS A 107 -12.48 -7.72 8.99
CA LYS A 107 -11.91 -8.97 9.51
C LYS A 107 -11.08 -9.69 8.44
N LYS A 108 -9.99 -10.30 8.88
CA LYS A 108 -9.10 -11.11 8.01
C LYS A 108 -9.87 -12.21 7.27
N THR A 109 -10.76 -12.94 7.96
CA THR A 109 -11.59 -13.99 7.35
C THR A 109 -12.49 -13.46 6.23
N THR A 110 -13.10 -12.29 6.43
CA THR A 110 -13.92 -11.64 5.40
C THR A 110 -13.06 -11.26 4.18
N ILE A 111 -11.87 -10.72 4.41
CA ILE A 111 -10.93 -10.35 3.34
C ILE A 111 -10.47 -11.60 2.55
N GLU A 112 -10.15 -12.69 3.26
CA GLU A 112 -9.64 -13.91 2.65
C GLU A 112 -10.70 -14.62 1.81
N ASN A 113 -11.94 -14.72 2.32
CA ASN A 113 -13.00 -15.52 1.71
C ASN A 113 -13.89 -14.74 0.71
N HIS A 114 -14.02 -13.42 0.85
CA HIS A 114 -15.00 -12.64 0.08
C HIS A 114 -14.42 -11.53 -0.79
N LEU A 115 -13.12 -11.23 -0.67
CA LEU A 115 -12.47 -10.26 -1.54
C LEU A 115 -11.45 -10.96 -2.45
N THR A 116 -11.40 -10.57 -3.70
CA THR A 116 -10.41 -11.00 -4.70
C THR A 116 -9.48 -9.83 -5.01
N PHE A 117 -8.42 -10.07 -5.81
CA PHE A 117 -7.59 -8.96 -6.30
C PHE A 117 -8.38 -8.06 -7.26
N ASP A 118 -9.22 -8.67 -8.10
CA ASP A 118 -9.94 -7.95 -9.16
C ASP A 118 -11.02 -7.03 -8.58
N ASP A 119 -11.57 -7.33 -7.39
CA ASP A 119 -12.46 -6.42 -6.67
C ASP A 119 -11.77 -5.08 -6.33
N TYR A 120 -10.47 -5.09 -5.99
CA TYR A 120 -9.72 -3.87 -5.73
C TYR A 120 -9.51 -3.07 -7.02
N LYS A 121 -9.21 -3.75 -8.13
CA LYS A 121 -9.10 -3.11 -9.45
C LYS A 121 -10.42 -2.48 -9.88
N GLN A 122 -11.52 -3.21 -9.78
CA GLN A 122 -12.85 -2.70 -10.09
C GLN A 122 -13.21 -1.51 -9.19
N CYS A 123 -12.87 -1.57 -7.89
CA CYS A 123 -13.07 -0.44 -6.99
C CYS A 123 -12.31 0.80 -7.46
N LEU A 124 -11.05 0.65 -7.87
CA LEU A 124 -10.22 1.75 -8.38
C LEU A 124 -10.80 2.36 -9.66
N PHE A 125 -11.10 1.55 -10.68
CA PHE A 125 -11.49 2.05 -12.00
C PHE A 125 -12.96 2.47 -12.10
N THR A 126 -13.87 1.80 -11.37
CA THR A 126 -15.30 2.10 -11.41
C THR A 126 -15.70 3.14 -10.35
N SER A 127 -14.79 3.51 -9.44
CA SER A 127 -15.08 4.39 -8.30
C SER A 127 -16.27 3.93 -7.44
N GLY A 128 -16.48 2.61 -7.34
CA GLY A 128 -17.57 2.01 -6.57
C GLY A 128 -17.17 1.65 -5.14
N ILE A 129 -17.92 2.14 -4.14
CA ILE A 129 -17.80 1.67 -2.75
C ILE A 129 -18.41 0.27 -2.65
N GLN A 130 -17.66 -0.66 -2.06
CA GLN A 130 -18.15 -2.01 -1.79
C GLN A 130 -18.49 -2.19 -0.31
N TYR A 131 -19.62 -2.84 -0.05
CA TYR A 131 -20.07 -3.18 1.29
C TYR A 131 -19.99 -4.69 1.52
N GLY A 132 -19.65 -5.08 2.74
CA GLY A 132 -19.66 -6.48 3.17
C GLY A 132 -20.17 -6.62 4.60
N SER A 133 -20.66 -7.81 4.91
CA SER A 133 -21.07 -8.18 6.26
C SER A 133 -19.92 -8.85 7.00
N MET A 134 -19.83 -8.60 8.30
CA MET A 134 -18.98 -9.38 9.20
C MET A 134 -19.63 -9.54 10.57
N ASN A 135 -19.56 -10.76 11.11
CA ASN A 135 -20.04 -11.06 12.45
C ASN A 135 -18.97 -10.71 13.47
N MET A 136 -19.31 -10.03 14.56
CA MET A 136 -18.39 -9.72 15.65
C MET A 136 -19.06 -9.72 17.02
N ILE A 137 -18.26 -9.93 18.07
CA ILE A 137 -18.72 -9.76 19.45
C ILE A 137 -18.52 -8.28 19.82
N ARG A 138 -19.55 -7.64 20.37
CA ARG A 138 -19.50 -6.26 20.88
C ARG A 138 -20.03 -6.19 22.30
N SER A 139 -19.43 -5.30 23.09
CA SER A 139 -19.95 -4.94 24.40
C SER A 139 -20.78 -3.65 24.30
N PHE A 140 -21.98 -3.68 24.84
CA PHE A 140 -22.81 -2.48 25.08
C PHE A 140 -23.16 -2.45 26.55
N LYS A 141 -22.77 -1.39 27.27
CA LYS A 141 -22.98 -1.27 28.73
C LYS A 141 -22.50 -2.50 29.52
N HIS A 142 -21.36 -3.06 29.13
CA HIS A 142 -20.76 -4.28 29.70
C HIS A 142 -21.45 -5.61 29.36
N ASP A 143 -22.57 -5.60 28.64
CA ASP A 143 -23.20 -6.82 28.13
C ASP A 143 -22.64 -7.20 26.76
N LEU A 144 -22.37 -8.49 26.54
CA LEU A 144 -21.79 -9.00 25.30
C LEU A 144 -22.87 -9.48 24.32
N TYR A 145 -22.72 -9.11 23.05
CA TYR A 145 -23.63 -9.47 21.98
C TYR A 145 -22.87 -9.96 20.75
N SER A 146 -23.44 -10.95 20.07
CA SER A 146 -23.05 -11.33 18.72
C SER A 146 -23.82 -10.44 17.74
N VAL A 147 -23.10 -9.63 16.96
CA VAL A 147 -23.68 -8.65 16.04
C VAL A 147 -23.13 -8.86 14.64
N GLU A 148 -24.02 -8.87 13.65
CA GLU A 148 -23.65 -8.72 12.25
C GLU A 148 -23.52 -7.24 11.92
N LEU A 149 -22.40 -6.84 11.32
CA LEU A 149 -22.20 -5.48 10.85
C LEU A 149 -22.04 -5.45 9.35
N LYS A 150 -22.83 -4.60 8.70
CA LYS A 150 -22.59 -4.16 7.33
C LYS A 150 -21.63 -2.98 7.35
N LYS A 151 -20.52 -3.09 6.63
CA LYS A 151 -19.48 -2.06 6.58
C LYS A 151 -18.90 -1.93 5.18
N ILE A 152 -18.35 -0.76 4.89
CA ILE A 152 -17.51 -0.55 3.71
C ILE A 152 -16.29 -1.47 3.80
N VAL A 153 -16.14 -2.36 2.81
CA VAL A 153 -15.00 -3.27 2.69
C VAL A 153 -13.94 -2.75 1.73
N LEU A 154 -14.35 -2.04 0.68
CA LEU A 154 -13.45 -1.34 -0.25
C LEU A 154 -14.03 0.03 -0.58
N SER A 155 -13.16 1.02 -0.68
CA SER A 155 -13.51 2.40 -1.03
C SER A 155 -12.43 2.97 -1.92
N PRO A 156 -12.78 3.60 -3.05
CA PRO A 156 -11.83 4.29 -3.92
C PRO A 156 -11.41 5.64 -3.34
N HIS A 157 -12.20 6.20 -2.42
CA HIS A 157 -11.93 7.50 -1.82
C HIS A 157 -10.81 7.40 -0.78
N ASP A 158 -9.78 8.23 -0.92
CA ASP A 158 -8.74 8.46 0.07
C ASP A 158 -8.88 9.86 0.67
N ASP A 159 -9.38 9.93 1.91
CA ASP A 159 -9.60 11.18 2.62
C ASP A 159 -8.30 11.98 2.84
N LYS A 160 -7.13 11.35 2.68
CA LYS A 160 -5.82 11.97 2.94
C LYS A 160 -5.13 12.51 1.69
N ARG A 161 -5.66 12.24 0.50
CA ARG A 161 -5.00 12.60 -0.76
C ARG A 161 -6.02 13.08 -1.78
N TYR A 162 -5.60 14.04 -2.60
CA TYR A 162 -6.30 14.42 -3.81
C TYR A 162 -6.07 13.35 -4.88
N ILE A 163 -7.14 12.77 -5.42
CA ILE A 163 -7.08 11.86 -6.57
C ILE A 163 -7.16 12.72 -7.83
N GLN A 164 -6.20 12.54 -8.74
CA GLN A 164 -6.12 13.28 -10.00
C GLN A 164 -7.17 12.77 -11.00
N ASP A 165 -7.36 13.52 -12.09
CA ASP A 165 -8.38 13.22 -13.12
C ASP A 165 -8.17 11.86 -13.84
N ASP A 166 -6.95 11.31 -13.77
CA ASP A 166 -6.64 9.97 -14.28
C ASP A 166 -7.21 8.83 -13.40
N GLY A 167 -7.74 9.16 -12.22
CA GLY A 167 -8.30 8.22 -11.25
C GLY A 167 -7.27 7.35 -10.54
N ILE A 168 -5.96 7.58 -10.75
CA ILE A 168 -4.87 6.73 -10.24
C ILE A 168 -3.83 7.58 -9.52
N GLY A 169 -3.36 8.65 -10.16
CA GLY A 169 -2.41 9.58 -9.59
C GLY A 169 -2.99 10.25 -8.35
N THR A 170 -2.17 10.41 -7.31
CA THR A 170 -2.61 11.07 -6.08
C THR A 170 -1.59 12.06 -5.55
N LEU A 171 -2.07 13.23 -5.14
CA LEU A 171 -1.29 14.28 -4.53
C LEU A 171 -1.65 14.43 -3.05
N PRO A 172 -0.68 14.73 -2.17
CA PRO A 172 -1.02 15.12 -0.80
C PRO A 172 -1.79 16.45 -0.83
N TRP A 173 -2.77 16.60 0.06
CA TRP A 173 -3.48 17.88 0.21
C TRP A 173 -2.50 19.04 0.44
N GLY A 174 -2.73 20.18 -0.22
CA GLY A 174 -1.83 21.33 -0.19
C GLY A 174 -0.66 21.29 -1.19
N HIS A 175 -0.57 20.26 -2.03
CA HIS A 175 0.40 20.23 -3.13
C HIS A 175 0.11 21.34 -4.15
N TYR A 176 1.16 22.03 -4.64
CA TYR A 176 1.04 23.19 -5.52
C TYR A 176 0.35 22.90 -6.87
N SER A 177 0.31 21.64 -7.28
CA SER A 177 -0.36 21.20 -8.52
C SER A 177 -1.86 20.92 -8.35
N ILE A 178 -2.40 21.04 -7.14
CA ILE A 178 -3.85 20.90 -6.91
C ILE A 178 -4.51 22.24 -7.27
N PRO A 179 -5.60 22.25 -8.07
CA PRO A 179 -6.34 23.47 -8.38
C PRO A 179 -6.83 24.19 -7.10
N VAL A 180 -6.70 25.52 -7.08
CA VAL A 180 -7.01 26.36 -5.90
C VAL A 180 -8.49 26.24 -5.53
N GLU A 181 -9.36 26.09 -6.51
CA GLU A 181 -10.81 25.96 -6.35
C GLU A 181 -11.16 24.70 -5.54
N VAL A 182 -10.47 23.58 -5.81
CA VAL A 182 -10.67 22.32 -5.08
C VAL A 182 -10.24 22.46 -3.62
N MET A 183 -9.14 23.16 -3.37
CA MET A 183 -8.66 23.41 -2.01
C MET A 183 -9.62 24.30 -1.22
N ALA A 184 -10.18 25.34 -1.86
CA ALA A 184 -11.17 26.23 -1.25
C ALA A 184 -12.48 25.49 -0.90
N GLU A 185 -12.96 24.60 -1.78
CA GLU A 185 -14.14 23.77 -1.48
C GLU A 185 -13.93 22.86 -0.27
N LEU A 186 -12.74 22.27 -0.12
CA LEU A 186 -12.42 21.40 1.03
C LEU A 186 -12.42 22.17 2.34
N GLU A 187 -11.86 23.38 2.36
CA GLU A 187 -11.89 24.26 3.53
C GLU A 187 -13.33 24.57 3.94
N ILE A 188 -14.20 24.92 2.99
CA ILE A 188 -15.63 25.17 3.25
C ILE A 188 -16.32 23.92 3.80
N ARG A 189 -16.12 22.75 3.18
CA ARG A 189 -16.72 21.48 3.64
C ARG A 189 -16.25 21.10 5.05
N SER A 190 -14.97 21.28 5.35
CA SER A 190 -14.44 21.00 6.69
C SER A 190 -15.05 21.92 7.75
N ALA A 191 -15.21 23.21 7.45
CA ALA A 191 -15.83 24.19 8.33
C ALA A 191 -17.30 23.84 8.65
N LEU A 192 -18.04 23.32 7.67
CA LEU A 192 -19.44 22.89 7.83
C LEU A 192 -19.59 21.57 8.58
N SER A 193 -18.62 20.64 8.51
CA SER A 193 -18.69 19.35 9.22
C SER A 193 -18.41 19.44 10.73
N THR A 194 -18.00 20.63 11.21
CA THR A 194 -17.60 20.86 12.61
C THR A 194 -18.71 21.53 13.43
N GLN A 195 -19.91 21.71 12.85
CA GLN A 195 -21.16 22.13 13.52
C GLN A 195 -22.09 20.93 13.69
#